data_AF-A0A2E6VXB3-F1
#
_entry.id   AF-A0A2E6VXB3-F1
#
_cell.length_a   1.000
_cell.length_b   1.000
_cell.length_c   1.000
_cell.angle_alpha   90.00
_cell.angle_beta   90.00
_cell.angle_gamma   90.00
#
_symmetry.space_group_name_H-M   'P 1'
#
loop_
_entity.id
_entity.type
_entity.pdbx_description
1 polymer ?
#
loop_
_entity_poly.entity_id
_entity_poly.type
_entity_poly.pdbx_seq_one_letter_code
_entity_poly.pdbx_strand_id
1 'polypeptide(L)'
;MAKNVLGTDLVDCSLDPLTGYYRNGCCDTGSGDMGVHTVCAIMTEEFLNYSKEVGNDLSTPMPEYGFEGLKPGDQWCLCAPRWQEAFLAGKAPQVKLESTHIATLEWARFEDLKSHSASN
;
A
#
# COMPACT_ATOMS: atom_id res chain seq x y z
N MET A 1 8.69 17.85 -3.55
CA MET A 1 7.45 17.05 -3.49
C MET A 1 7.79 15.63 -3.88
N ALA A 2 7.17 14.64 -3.24
CA ALA A 2 7.36 13.24 -3.56
C ALA A 2 6.86 12.94 -4.98
N LYS A 3 7.49 11.95 -5.64
CA LYS A 3 7.12 11.50 -6.99
C LYS A 3 6.50 10.12 -6.92
N ASN A 4 5.53 9.86 -7.80
CA ASN A 4 4.97 8.54 -7.98
C ASN A 4 5.79 7.70 -8.97
N VAL A 5 5.44 6.43 -9.12
CA VAL A 5 6.10 5.48 -10.04
C VAL A 5 5.95 5.84 -11.53
N LEU A 6 5.08 6.79 -11.89
CA LEU A 6 4.95 7.33 -13.24
C LEU A 6 5.87 8.54 -13.49
N GLY A 7 6.58 9.01 -12.45
CA GLY A 7 7.44 10.19 -12.50
C GLY A 7 6.71 11.53 -12.34
N THR A 8 5.39 11.52 -12.10
CA THR A 8 4.60 12.73 -11.80
C THR A 8 4.52 12.97 -10.29
N ASP A 9 3.89 14.06 -9.87
CA ASP A 9 3.70 14.35 -8.44
C ASP A 9 2.84 13.27 -7.78
N LEU A 10 3.25 12.86 -6.58
CA LEU A 10 2.51 11.88 -5.79
C LEU A 10 1.17 12.47 -5.33
N VAL A 11 0.09 11.73 -5.57
CA VAL A 11 -1.26 12.11 -5.11
C VAL A 11 -1.66 11.31 -3.87
N ASP A 12 -2.64 11.82 -3.13
CA ASP A 12 -3.14 11.16 -1.93
C ASP A 12 -3.68 9.75 -2.24
N CYS A 13 -3.48 8.83 -1.31
CA CYS A 13 -3.99 7.46 -1.39
C CYS A 13 -5.39 7.38 -0.76
N SER A 14 -5.53 7.76 0.51
CA SER A 14 -6.80 7.70 1.23
C SER A 14 -6.84 8.66 2.41
N LEU A 15 -7.98 9.34 2.59
CA LEU A 15 -8.28 10.17 3.77
C LEU A 15 -9.29 9.52 4.71
N ASP A 16 -9.99 8.48 4.26
CA ASP A 16 -10.96 7.72 5.04
C ASP A 16 -11.06 6.28 4.49
N PRO A 17 -10.44 5.28 5.14
CA PRO A 17 -9.62 5.40 6.35
C PRO A 17 -8.33 6.19 6.09
N LEU A 18 -7.88 6.98 7.08
CA LEU A 18 -6.67 7.79 6.98
C LEU A 18 -5.42 6.90 6.95
N THR A 19 -4.68 6.97 5.85
CA THR A 19 -3.51 6.11 5.61
C THR A 19 -2.18 6.88 5.64
N GLY A 20 -1.10 6.22 5.21
CA GLY A 20 0.25 6.75 5.15
C GLY A 20 1.01 6.53 6.45
N TYR A 21 2.34 6.36 6.36
CA TYR A 21 3.21 6.24 7.53
C TYR A 21 3.07 7.46 8.45
N TYR A 22 3.00 8.65 7.87
CA TYR A 22 2.82 9.92 8.59
C TYR A 22 1.37 10.23 8.96
N ARG A 23 0.40 9.36 8.61
CA ARG A 23 -1.05 9.59 8.80
C ARG A 23 -1.53 10.91 8.18
N ASN A 24 -1.06 11.20 6.97
CA ASN A 24 -1.44 12.37 6.16
C ASN A 24 -2.26 11.98 4.91
N GLY A 25 -2.56 10.68 4.74
CA GLY A 25 -3.28 10.13 3.59
C GLY A 25 -2.43 9.86 2.35
N CYS A 26 -1.13 10.18 2.38
CA CYS A 26 -0.20 10.00 1.29
C CYS A 26 0.75 8.82 1.56
N CYS A 27 1.20 8.12 0.51
CA CYS A 27 2.21 7.08 0.63
C CYS A 27 3.63 7.64 0.51
N ASP A 28 3.84 8.85 1.05
CA ASP A 28 5.17 9.42 1.19
C ASP A 28 5.93 8.75 2.34
N THR A 29 7.26 8.81 2.25
CA THR A 29 8.17 8.06 3.12
C THR A 29 9.40 8.89 3.48
N GLY A 30 10.18 8.41 4.43
CA GLY A 30 11.40 9.06 4.89
C GLY A 30 12.21 8.15 5.81
N SER A 31 13.28 8.67 6.41
CA SER A 31 14.27 7.85 7.13
C SER A 31 13.74 7.05 8.33
N GLY A 32 12.57 7.40 8.87
CA GLY A 32 11.93 6.66 9.97
C GLY A 32 11.04 5.50 9.53
N ASP A 33 10.66 5.46 8.25
CA ASP A 33 9.76 4.46 7.70
C ASP A 33 10.54 3.24 7.20
N MET A 34 10.97 2.39 8.14
CA MET A 34 11.70 1.16 7.84
C MET A 34 10.85 0.14 7.05
N GLY A 35 9.52 0.26 7.10
CA GLY A 35 8.59 -0.60 6.37
C GLY A 35 8.41 -0.19 4.90
N VAL A 36 8.77 1.05 4.55
CA VAL A 36 8.64 1.61 3.20
C VAL A 36 7.19 1.57 2.72
N HIS A 37 6.28 2.22 3.48
CA HIS A 37 4.83 2.30 3.25
C HIS A 37 4.49 3.16 2.01
N THR A 38 4.91 2.68 0.84
CA THR A 38 4.98 3.46 -0.41
C THR A 38 4.00 2.99 -1.47
N VAL A 39 3.32 1.86 -1.26
CA VAL A 39 2.38 1.27 -2.24
C VAL A 39 0.95 1.60 -1.86
N CYS A 40 0.27 2.44 -2.63
CA CYS A 40 -1.16 2.65 -2.45
C CYS A 40 -1.93 1.49 -3.09
N ALA A 41 -2.46 0.60 -2.26
CA ALA A 41 -3.19 -0.57 -2.70
C ALA A 41 -4.66 -0.54 -2.28
N ILE A 42 -5.51 -1.20 -3.06
CA ILE A 42 -6.93 -1.40 -2.78
C ILE A 42 -7.11 -2.78 -2.18
N MET A 43 -7.48 -2.84 -0.92
CA MET A 43 -7.57 -4.10 -0.18
C MET A 43 -8.57 -5.05 -0.83
N THR A 44 -8.21 -6.33 -0.91
CA THR A 44 -9.10 -7.42 -1.30
C THR A 44 -9.21 -8.40 -0.14
N GLU A 45 -10.32 -9.15 -0.07
CA GLU A 45 -10.47 -10.19 0.95
C GLU A 45 -9.35 -11.23 0.88
N GLU A 46 -8.96 -11.62 -0.34
CA GLU A 46 -7.86 -12.54 -0.61
C GLU A 46 -6.52 -12.03 -0.08
N PHE A 47 -6.19 -10.76 -0.32
CA PHE A 47 -4.96 -10.15 0.19
C PHE A 47 -4.98 -10.04 1.72
N LEU A 48 -6.09 -9.60 2.32
CA LEU A 48 -6.17 -9.42 3.77
C LEU A 48 -5.99 -10.76 4.51
N ASN A 49 -6.61 -11.84 4.00
CA ASN A 49 -6.42 -13.19 4.54
C ASN A 49 -4.97 -13.65 4.40
N TYR A 50 -4.39 -13.54 3.20
CA TYR A 50 -3.00 -13.90 2.96
C TYR A 50 -2.02 -13.12 3.85
N SER A 51 -2.20 -11.80 3.90
CA SER A 51 -1.37 -10.89 4.70
C SER A 51 -1.38 -11.29 6.18
N LYS A 52 -2.56 -11.63 6.72
CA LYS A 52 -2.70 -12.14 8.08
C LYS A 52 -1.98 -13.48 8.30
N GLU A 53 -2.10 -14.42 7.36
CA GLU A 53 -1.43 -15.72 7.42
C GLU A 53 0.11 -15.60 7.44
N VAL A 54 0.67 -14.61 6.74
CA VAL A 54 2.12 -14.32 6.72
C VAL A 54 2.57 -13.32 7.79
N GLY A 55 1.75 -13.10 8.82
CA GLY A 55 2.11 -12.33 10.01
C GLY A 55 1.97 -10.81 9.89
N ASN A 56 1.20 -10.32 8.93
CA ASN A 56 0.85 -8.92 8.74
C ASN A 56 -0.67 -8.73 8.79
N ASP A 57 -1.27 -8.85 9.98
CA ASP A 57 -2.71 -8.71 10.15
C ASP A 57 -3.15 -7.25 10.01
N LEU A 58 -3.77 -6.94 8.88
CA LEU A 58 -4.34 -5.63 8.58
C LEU A 58 -5.86 -5.60 8.76
N SER A 59 -6.47 -6.68 9.23
CA SER A 59 -7.93 -6.82 9.32
C SER A 59 -8.47 -6.73 10.74
N THR A 60 -7.67 -7.14 11.74
CA THR A 60 -8.07 -7.06 13.15
C THR A 60 -7.95 -5.60 13.64
N PRO A 61 -9.02 -5.00 14.19
CA PRO A 61 -8.94 -3.68 14.79
C PRO A 61 -7.97 -3.66 15.97
N MET A 62 -7.18 -2.58 16.07
CA MET A 62 -6.31 -2.27 17.21
C MET A 62 -6.62 -0.85 17.72
N PRO A 63 -7.68 -0.66 18.53
CA PRO A 63 -8.14 0.64 19.00
C PRO A 63 -7.07 1.43 19.75
N GLU A 64 -6.16 0.75 20.47
CA GLU A 64 -5.05 1.37 21.19
C GLU A 64 -4.06 2.13 20.28
N TYR A 65 -4.04 1.80 18.98
CA TYR A 65 -3.24 2.48 17.95
C TYR A 65 -4.10 3.31 16.99
N GLY A 66 -5.41 3.45 17.26
CA GLY A 66 -6.35 4.13 16.37
C GLY A 66 -6.50 3.46 15.01
N PHE A 67 -6.32 2.13 14.94
CA PHE A 67 -6.46 1.35 13.73
C PHE A 67 -7.75 0.52 13.78
N GLU A 68 -8.70 0.80 12.89
CA GLU A 68 -10.01 0.13 12.91
C GLU A 68 -10.02 -1.24 12.22
N GLY A 69 -8.90 -1.65 11.63
CA GLY A 69 -8.83 -2.80 10.74
C GLY A 69 -9.39 -2.48 9.35
N LEU A 70 -8.72 -2.97 8.31
CA LEU A 70 -9.09 -2.75 6.92
C LEU A 70 -10.09 -3.78 6.43
N LYS A 71 -10.89 -3.36 5.46
CA LYS A 71 -11.90 -4.16 4.77
C LYS A 71 -11.63 -4.17 3.26
N PRO A 72 -12.17 -5.13 2.52
CA PRO A 72 -12.12 -5.11 1.07
C PRO A 72 -12.67 -3.78 0.51
N GLY A 73 -11.93 -3.16 -0.42
CA GLY A 73 -12.24 -1.85 -0.98
C GLY A 73 -11.49 -0.68 -0.34
N ASP A 74 -10.98 -0.83 0.89
CA ASP A 74 -10.19 0.22 1.54
C ASP A 74 -8.90 0.49 0.77
N GLN A 75 -8.50 1.75 0.72
CA GLN A 75 -7.22 2.17 0.16
C GLN A 75 -6.20 2.35 1.28
N TRP A 76 -5.03 1.73 1.14
CA TRP A 76 -4.02 1.76 2.18
C TRP A 76 -2.59 1.76 1.63
N CYS A 77 -1.71 2.52 2.27
CA CYS A 77 -0.28 2.52 2.00
C CYS A 77 0.36 1.28 2.63
N LEU A 78 0.64 0.27 1.81
CA LEU A 78 1.35 -0.95 2.20
C LEU A 78 2.85 -0.74 2.16
N CYS A 79 3.55 -1.46 3.05
CA CYS A 79 4.97 -1.72 2.92
C CYS A 79 5.26 -2.32 1.53
N ALA A 80 6.12 -1.69 0.74
CA ALA A 80 6.53 -2.21 -0.56
C ALA A 80 7.06 -3.67 -0.53
N PRO A 81 7.86 -4.12 0.47
CA PRO A 81 8.23 -5.54 0.52
C PRO A 81 7.03 -6.47 0.76
N ARG A 82 5.99 -6.04 1.48
CA ARG A 82 4.78 -6.84 1.72
C ARG A 82 3.89 -6.94 0.47
N TRP A 83 3.81 -5.88 -0.31
CA TRP A 83 3.13 -5.95 -1.60
C TRP A 83 3.87 -6.90 -2.56
N GLN A 84 5.21 -6.83 -2.63
CA GLN A 84 6.01 -7.72 -3.47
C GLN A 84 5.90 -9.19 -3.04
N GLU A 85 5.90 -9.46 -1.73
CA GLU A 85 5.65 -10.80 -1.16
C GLU A 85 4.29 -11.35 -1.64
N ALA A 86 3.22 -10.56 -1.52
CA ALA A 86 1.89 -10.94 -1.99
C ALA A 86 1.84 -11.14 -3.51
N PHE A 87 2.56 -10.33 -4.29
CA PHE A 87 2.65 -10.47 -5.75
C PHE A 87 3.28 -11.81 -6.15
N LEU A 88 4.39 -12.18 -5.51
CA LEU A 88 5.06 -13.47 -5.76
C LEU A 88 4.18 -14.67 -5.35
N ALA A 89 3.30 -14.50 -4.37
CA ALA A 89 2.32 -15.49 -3.96
C ALA A 89 1.05 -15.53 -4.85
N GLY A 90 0.90 -14.62 -5.82
CA GLY A 90 -0.30 -14.48 -6.64
C GLY A 90 -1.51 -13.96 -5.86
N LYS A 91 -1.27 -13.19 -4.80
CA LYS A 91 -2.27 -12.63 -3.87
C LYS A 91 -2.19 -11.10 -3.77
N ALA A 92 -1.46 -10.45 -4.67
CA ALA A 92 -1.29 -9.00 -4.62
C ALA A 92 -2.62 -8.27 -4.88
N PRO A 93 -2.93 -7.25 -4.07
CA PRO A 93 -4.05 -6.35 -4.34
C PRO A 93 -3.72 -5.41 -5.51
N GLN A 94 -4.75 -4.82 -6.09
CA GLN A 94 -4.59 -3.78 -7.11
C GLN A 94 -3.92 -2.53 -6.53
N VAL A 95 -3.19 -1.79 -7.38
CA VAL A 95 -2.37 -0.63 -7.01
C VAL A 95 -2.84 0.62 -7.74
N LYS A 96 -2.88 1.76 -7.04
CA LYS A 96 -3.06 3.08 -7.66
C LYS A 96 -1.70 3.69 -7.96
N LEU A 97 -1.31 3.68 -9.24
CA LEU A 97 0.03 4.10 -9.66
C LEU A 97 0.33 5.57 -9.34
N GLU A 98 -0.65 6.47 -9.49
CA GLU A 98 -0.47 7.90 -9.19
C GLU A 98 -0.25 8.19 -7.70
N SER A 99 -0.73 7.29 -6.82
CA SER A 99 -0.61 7.36 -5.36
C SER A 99 0.50 6.46 -4.81
N THR A 100 1.28 5.80 -5.66
CA THR A 100 2.37 4.88 -5.26
C THR A 100 3.72 5.56 -5.47
N HIS A 101 4.49 5.70 -4.39
CA HIS A 101 5.74 6.47 -4.37
C HIS A 101 6.85 5.77 -5.18
N ILE A 102 7.70 6.56 -5.85
CA ILE A 102 8.74 6.06 -6.76
C ILE A 102 9.74 5.09 -6.10
N ALA A 103 9.98 5.26 -4.80
CA ALA A 103 10.83 4.35 -4.00
C ALA A 103 10.33 2.90 -3.98
N THR A 104 9.06 2.63 -4.27
CA THR A 104 8.54 1.26 -4.45
C THR A 104 9.34 0.49 -5.51
N LEU A 105 9.90 1.18 -6.52
CA LEU A 105 10.67 0.56 -7.60
C LEU A 105 11.99 -0.09 -7.15
N GLU A 106 12.43 0.15 -5.91
CA GLU A 106 13.55 -0.59 -5.34
C GLU A 106 13.16 -2.04 -5.01
N TRP A 107 11.87 -2.33 -4.76
CA TRP A 107 11.36 -3.66 -4.37
C TRP A 107 10.49 -4.35 -5.42
N ALA A 108 9.71 -3.59 -6.19
CA ALA A 108 8.79 -4.12 -7.20
C ALA A 108 9.08 -3.53 -8.58
N ARG A 109 8.98 -4.34 -9.64
CA ARG A 109 9.17 -3.82 -10.99
C ARG A 109 7.96 -2.99 -11.41
N PHE A 110 8.21 -1.96 -12.20
CA PHE A 110 7.14 -1.10 -12.71
C PHE A 110 6.09 -1.90 -13.50
N GLU A 111 6.52 -2.90 -14.27
CA GLU A 111 5.65 -3.75 -15.06
C GLU A 111 4.71 -4.59 -14.19
N ASP A 112 5.19 -5.07 -13.05
CA ASP A 112 4.41 -5.85 -12.09
C ASP A 112 3.32 -4.96 -11.47
N LEU A 113 3.69 -3.76 -11.01
CA LEU A 113 2.75 -2.75 -10.50
C LEU A 113 1.72 -2.35 -11.57
N LYS A 114 2.16 -2.13 -12.81
CA LYS A 114 1.29 -1.75 -13.93
C LYS A 114 0.32 -2.86 -14.31
N SER A 115 0.74 -4.12 -14.25
CA SER A 115 -0.16 -5.26 -14.50
C SER A 115 -1.28 -5.39 -13.46
N HIS A 116 -1.06 -4.84 -12.26
CA HIS A 116 -2.01 -4.81 -11.15
C HIS A 116 -2.63 -3.41 -10.94
N SER A 117 -2.53 -2.51 -11.92
CA SER A 117 -3.08 -1.17 -11.77
C SER A 117 -4.60 -1.22 -11.64
N ALA A 118 -5.15 -0.53 -10.64
CA ALA A 118 -6.58 -0.29 -10.58
C ALA A 118 -7.01 0.57 -11.77
N SER A 119 -8.12 0.21 -12.42
CA SER A 119 -8.76 1.07 -13.42
C SER A 119 -9.33 2.30 -12.73
N ASN A 120 -9.03 3.49 -13.25
CA ASN A 120 -9.64 4.75 -12.82
C ASN A 120 -11.16 4.78 -13.06
#